data_AF-A0AAP9NRU9-F1
#
_entry.id   AF-A0AAP9NRU9-F1
#
_cell.length_a   1.000
_cell.length_b   1.000
_cell.length_c   1.000
_cell.angle_alpha   90.00
_cell.angle_beta   90.00
_cell.angle_gamma   90.00
#
_symmetry.space_group_name_H-M   'P 1'
#
loop_
_entity.id
_entity.type
_entity.pdbx_description
1 polymer ?
#
loop_
_entity_poly.entity_id
_entity_poly.type
_entity_poly.pdbx_seq_one_letter_code
_entity_poly.pdbx_strand_id
1 'polypeptide(L)'
;MKELGWKPGNPFMPDLKTANDAREYLKAGGIGVIEARIERAFSARFGDLKQKILRLTDIEPDDVFVKDVLLTSILVDTRTLFLESDRQKRNSTLQNVYRARRMEERAKSVDEVFDEKVLDGKTLREIIKSWVDKRVVHMDFLWDDDEVIHIKRIEWFIFGGGMNNLLFVLLKLIAEYEEVVARFGENAQDQLHLVLSEMTGGVQEGH
;
A
#
# COMPACT_ATOMS: atom_id res chain seq x y z
N MET A 1 -19.46 -3.50 -16.28
CA MET A 1 -19.38 -2.02 -16.27
C MET A 1 -18.51 -1.61 -17.44
N LYS A 2 -18.96 -0.66 -18.27
CA LYS A 2 -18.09 -0.03 -19.27
C LYS A 2 -16.89 0.56 -18.52
N GLU A 3 -15.68 0.35 -19.02
CA GLU A 3 -14.52 1.08 -18.53
C GLU A 3 -14.77 2.57 -18.83
N LEU A 4 -15.28 3.30 -17.83
CA LEU A 4 -15.21 4.75 -17.83
C LEU A 4 -13.72 5.08 -18.00
N GLY A 5 -13.39 5.90 -19.00
CA GLY A 5 -12.00 6.29 -19.24
C GLY A 5 -11.37 6.89 -17.99
N TRP A 6 -10.05 7.06 -17.97
CA TRP A 6 -9.33 7.55 -16.79
C TRP A 6 -8.64 8.87 -17.08
N LYS A 7 -8.73 9.82 -16.14
CA LYS A 7 -7.99 11.09 -16.26
C LYS A 7 -6.49 10.84 -16.03
N PRO A 8 -5.59 11.34 -16.90
CA PRO A 8 -4.15 11.22 -16.67
C PRO A 8 -3.74 11.84 -15.33
N GLY A 9 -3.08 11.05 -14.46
CA GLY A 9 -2.52 11.53 -13.18
C GLY A 9 -3.48 11.54 -11.98
N ASN A 10 -4.72 11.06 -12.13
CA ASN A 10 -5.61 10.86 -10.98
C ASN A 10 -6.35 9.51 -11.11
N PRO A 11 -5.92 8.44 -10.40
CA PRO A 11 -6.57 7.13 -10.47
C PRO A 11 -7.93 7.08 -9.73
N PHE A 12 -8.32 8.17 -9.06
CA PHE A 12 -9.55 8.27 -8.27
C PHE A 12 -10.68 8.98 -9.01
N MET A 13 -10.40 9.61 -10.17
CA MET A 13 -11.41 10.31 -10.97
C MET A 13 -11.50 9.76 -12.40
N PRO A 14 -12.69 9.30 -12.83
CA PRO A 14 -12.89 8.85 -14.19
C PRO A 14 -12.97 10.04 -15.15
N ASP A 15 -12.63 9.80 -16.40
CA ASP A 15 -12.72 10.74 -17.51
C ASP A 15 -14.18 10.84 -17.98
N LEU A 16 -14.94 11.73 -17.33
CA LEU A 16 -16.34 11.98 -17.60
C LEU A 16 -16.48 12.89 -18.84
N LYS A 17 -16.59 12.28 -20.04
CA LYS A 17 -16.64 13.02 -21.31
C LYS A 17 -18.04 13.49 -21.68
N THR A 18 -19.07 12.77 -21.22
CA THR A 18 -20.46 13.04 -21.59
C THR A 18 -21.36 13.20 -20.36
N ALA A 19 -22.51 13.84 -20.56
CA ALA A 19 -23.54 13.93 -19.53
C ALA A 19 -24.07 12.55 -19.09
N ASN A 20 -23.98 11.54 -19.96
CA ASN A 20 -24.36 10.17 -19.60
C ASN A 20 -23.31 9.52 -18.69
N ASP A 21 -22.02 9.75 -18.94
CA ASP A 21 -20.93 9.27 -18.08
C ASP A 21 -21.07 9.86 -16.67
N ALA A 22 -21.40 11.16 -16.56
CA ALA A 22 -21.63 11.80 -15.27
C ALA A 22 -22.83 11.21 -14.52
N ARG A 23 -23.93 10.88 -15.22
CA ARG A 23 -25.09 10.23 -14.60
C ARG A 23 -24.80 8.81 -14.15
N GLU A 24 -24.09 8.03 -14.96
CA GLU A 24 -23.68 6.66 -14.59
C GLU A 24 -22.72 6.69 -13.40
N TYR A 25 -21.79 7.64 -13.36
CA TYR A 25 -20.89 7.86 -12.23
C TYR A 25 -21.63 8.22 -10.95
N LEU A 26 -22.57 9.18 -11.00
CA LEU A 26 -23.41 9.54 -9.85
C LEU A 26 -24.26 8.37 -9.37
N LYS A 27 -24.87 7.60 -10.29
CA LYS A 27 -25.63 6.38 -9.94
C LYS A 27 -24.77 5.31 -9.28
N ALA A 28 -23.50 5.22 -9.64
CA ALA A 28 -22.56 4.27 -9.04
C ALA A 28 -22.11 4.68 -7.63
N GLY A 29 -22.42 5.91 -7.16
CA GLY A 29 -21.96 6.43 -5.87
C GLY A 29 -21.14 7.73 -5.97
N GLY A 30 -20.96 8.26 -7.18
CA GLY A 30 -20.34 9.57 -7.42
C GLY A 30 -18.88 9.63 -6.97
N ILE A 31 -18.47 10.78 -6.43
CA ILE A 31 -17.08 11.12 -6.08
C ILE A 31 -16.43 10.06 -5.19
N GLY A 32 -17.19 9.40 -4.31
CA GLY A 32 -16.65 8.41 -3.37
C GLY A 32 -16.52 6.99 -3.89
N VAL A 33 -17.09 6.60 -5.05
CA VAL A 33 -17.20 5.17 -5.40
C VAL A 33 -15.85 4.53 -5.78
N ILE A 34 -15.00 5.27 -6.50
CA ILE A 34 -13.69 4.76 -6.95
C ILE A 34 -12.72 4.75 -5.77
N GLU A 35 -12.70 5.82 -4.99
CA GLU A 35 -11.95 5.93 -3.73
C GLU A 35 -12.34 4.78 -2.79
N ALA A 36 -13.64 4.56 -2.56
CA ALA A 36 -14.15 3.48 -1.72
C ALA A 36 -13.74 2.09 -2.20
N ARG A 37 -13.62 1.87 -3.50
CA ARG A 37 -13.23 0.57 -4.05
C ARG A 37 -11.73 0.33 -3.90
N ILE A 38 -10.91 1.34 -4.16
CA ILE A 38 -9.46 1.27 -4.00
C ILE A 38 -9.11 1.12 -2.51
N GLU A 39 -9.78 1.87 -1.63
CA GLU A 39 -9.54 1.84 -0.19
C GLU A 39 -9.96 0.52 0.46
N ARG A 40 -11.08 -0.08 0.04
CA ARG A 40 -11.43 -1.45 0.46
C ARG A 40 -10.41 -2.48 0.00
N ALA A 41 -9.91 -2.36 -1.23
CA ALA A 41 -8.85 -3.24 -1.72
C ALA A 41 -7.55 -3.04 -0.92
N PHE A 42 -7.20 -1.79 -0.58
CA PHE A 42 -6.08 -1.46 0.29
C PHE A 42 -6.23 -2.07 1.67
N SER A 43 -7.37 -1.87 2.33
CA SER A 43 -7.65 -2.42 3.65
C SER A 43 -7.52 -3.94 3.70
N ALA A 44 -8.08 -4.64 2.72
CA ALA A 44 -7.93 -6.09 2.61
C ALA A 44 -6.46 -6.51 2.46
N ARG A 45 -5.69 -5.83 1.57
CA ARG A 45 -4.28 -6.13 1.36
C ARG A 45 -3.40 -5.81 2.57
N PHE A 46 -3.72 -4.76 3.32
CA PHE A 46 -3.05 -4.43 4.57
C PHE A 46 -3.31 -5.49 5.65
N GLY A 47 -4.54 -5.99 5.74
CA GLY A 47 -4.89 -7.13 6.60
C GLY A 47 -4.09 -8.39 6.25
N ASP A 48 -4.03 -8.74 4.96
CA ASP A 48 -3.23 -9.87 4.47
C ASP A 48 -1.74 -9.70 4.80
N LEU A 49 -1.18 -8.51 4.55
CA LEU A 49 0.22 -8.21 4.82
C LEU A 49 0.54 -8.34 6.32
N LYS A 50 -0.32 -7.79 7.19
CA LYS A 50 -0.20 -7.91 8.65
C LYS A 50 -0.18 -9.37 9.09
N GLN A 51 -1.10 -10.18 8.57
CA GLN A 51 -1.16 -11.62 8.86
C GLN A 51 0.10 -12.37 8.41
N LYS A 52 0.67 -12.03 7.24
CA LYS A 52 1.93 -12.63 6.77
C LYS A 52 3.09 -12.28 7.69
N ILE A 53 3.18 -11.03 8.13
CA ILE A 53 4.23 -10.58 9.05
C ILE A 53 4.11 -11.34 10.39
N LEU A 54 2.91 -11.41 10.97
CA LEU A 54 2.68 -12.13 12.23
C LEU A 54 2.99 -13.63 12.11
N ARG A 55 2.58 -14.28 11.01
CA ARG A 55 2.91 -15.68 10.76
C ARG A 55 4.41 -15.92 10.60
N LEU A 56 5.12 -14.98 9.96
CA LEU A 56 6.56 -15.06 9.81
C LEU A 56 7.28 -14.90 11.16
N THR A 57 6.75 -14.09 12.08
CA THR A 57 7.34 -13.93 13.42
C THR A 57 7.08 -15.14 14.33
N ASP A 58 5.99 -15.86 14.08
CA ASP A 58 5.56 -17.00 14.90
C ASP A 58 6.02 -18.36 14.32
N ILE A 59 6.76 -18.36 13.20
CA ILE A 59 7.19 -19.59 12.54
C ILE A 59 8.29 -20.30 13.32
N GLU A 60 8.25 -21.63 13.35
CA GLU A 60 9.32 -22.44 13.92
C GLU A 60 10.64 -22.22 13.13
N PRO A 61 11.80 -22.15 13.80
CA PRO A 61 13.08 -21.83 13.16
C PRO A 61 13.53 -22.78 12.04
N ASP A 62 12.98 -23.99 11.98
CA ASP A 62 13.36 -25.06 11.06
C ASP A 62 12.52 -25.14 9.77
N ASP A 63 11.39 -24.44 9.68
CA ASP A 63 10.60 -24.36 8.45
C ASP A 63 11.09 -23.24 7.51
N VAL A 64 12.28 -23.47 6.94
CA VAL A 64 12.94 -22.54 6.00
C VAL A 64 12.09 -22.28 4.76
N PHE A 65 11.37 -23.30 4.26
CA PHE A 65 10.56 -23.17 3.05
C PHE A 65 9.41 -22.19 3.24
N VAL A 66 8.60 -22.36 4.30
CA VAL A 66 7.46 -21.47 4.54
C VAL A 66 7.95 -20.06 4.88
N LYS A 67 9.07 -19.95 5.60
CA LYS A 67 9.73 -18.66 5.84
C LYS A 67 10.04 -17.94 4.52
N ASP A 68 10.73 -18.58 3.58
CA ASP A 68 11.12 -17.98 2.30
C ASP A 68 9.90 -17.59 1.44
N VAL A 69 8.85 -18.42 1.45
CA VAL A 69 7.58 -18.12 0.76
C VAL A 69 6.91 -16.88 1.36
N LEU A 70 6.83 -16.78 2.70
CA LEU A 70 6.24 -15.63 3.38
C LEU A 70 7.04 -14.35 3.12
N LEU A 71 8.37 -14.42 3.22
CA LEU A 71 9.26 -13.30 2.92
C LEU A 71 9.06 -12.78 1.51
N THR A 72 9.08 -13.68 0.53
CA THR A 72 8.88 -13.32 -0.87
C THR A 72 7.52 -12.66 -1.06
N SER A 73 6.47 -13.21 -0.46
CA SER A 73 5.14 -12.60 -0.53
C SER A 73 5.06 -11.23 0.14
N ILE A 74 5.73 -11.02 1.29
CA ILE A 74 5.76 -9.73 1.98
C ILE A 74 6.46 -8.69 1.11
N LEU A 75 7.63 -9.01 0.54
CA LEU A 75 8.37 -8.09 -0.32
C LEU A 75 7.58 -7.69 -1.57
N VAL A 76 6.85 -8.63 -2.18
CA VAL A 76 5.96 -8.36 -3.31
C VAL A 76 4.81 -7.43 -2.93
N ASP A 77 4.16 -7.68 -1.80
CA ASP A 77 3.08 -6.82 -1.30
C ASP A 77 3.63 -5.42 -0.95
N THR A 78 4.80 -5.34 -0.30
CA THR A 78 5.45 -4.07 0.01
C THR A 78 5.73 -3.27 -1.25
N ARG A 79 6.30 -3.91 -2.28
CA ARG A 79 6.53 -3.24 -3.57
C ARG A 79 5.22 -2.73 -4.16
N THR A 80 4.17 -3.54 -4.12
CA THR A 80 2.87 -3.20 -4.73
C THR A 80 2.16 -2.07 -4.00
N LEU A 81 2.15 -2.09 -2.67
CA LEU A 81 1.39 -1.16 -1.84
C LEU A 81 2.10 0.17 -1.60
N PHE A 82 3.44 0.20 -1.61
CA PHE A 82 4.20 1.39 -1.22
C PHE A 82 5.15 1.91 -2.30
N LEU A 83 5.63 1.07 -3.22
CA LEU A 83 6.70 1.45 -4.13
C LEU A 83 6.15 1.70 -5.53
N GLU A 84 5.80 2.96 -5.80
CA GLU A 84 5.28 3.36 -7.11
C GLU A 84 6.26 2.97 -8.23
N SER A 85 5.69 2.56 -9.38
CA SER A 85 6.47 2.45 -10.59
C SER A 85 6.51 3.81 -11.25
N ASP A 86 7.70 4.33 -11.51
CA ASP A 86 7.90 5.60 -12.22
C ASP A 86 7.26 5.58 -13.63
N ARG A 87 7.01 4.37 -14.16
CA ARG A 87 6.38 4.14 -15.47
C ARG A 87 4.86 4.09 -15.41
N GLN A 88 4.27 3.83 -14.24
CA GLN A 88 2.82 3.68 -14.09
C GLN A 88 2.30 4.66 -13.03
N LYS A 89 2.02 5.89 -13.47
CA LYS A 89 1.31 6.96 -12.71
C LYS A 89 -0.12 6.59 -12.25
N ARG A 90 -0.51 5.33 -12.42
CA ARG A 90 -1.83 4.75 -12.12
C ARG A 90 -1.78 3.80 -10.92
N ASN A 91 -0.61 3.59 -10.31
CA ASN A 91 -0.51 2.65 -9.19
C ASN A 91 -1.22 3.22 -7.98
N SER A 92 -2.18 2.45 -7.46
CA SER A 92 -2.75 2.69 -6.15
C SER A 92 -1.67 2.28 -5.14
N THR A 93 -0.85 3.24 -4.71
CA THR A 93 0.04 3.12 -3.55
C THR A 93 -0.61 3.80 -2.34
N LEU A 94 -0.14 3.51 -1.13
CA LEU A 94 -0.65 4.16 0.09
C LEU A 94 -0.51 5.69 0.01
N GLN A 95 0.60 6.18 -0.56
CA GLN A 95 0.84 7.61 -0.78
C GLN A 95 -0.25 8.21 -1.67
N ASN A 96 -0.64 7.51 -2.73
CA ASN A 96 -1.69 7.98 -3.62
C ASN A 96 -3.07 7.94 -2.95
N VAL A 97 -3.35 6.97 -2.08
CA VAL A 97 -4.56 6.96 -1.22
C VAL A 97 -4.57 8.18 -0.29
N TYR A 98 -3.45 8.48 0.38
CA TYR A 98 -3.35 9.67 1.24
C TYR A 98 -3.49 10.98 0.46
N ARG A 99 -2.88 11.10 -0.73
CA ARG A 99 -3.04 12.27 -1.61
C ARG A 99 -4.50 12.46 -2.04
N ALA A 100 -5.23 11.39 -2.34
CA ALA A 100 -6.66 11.46 -2.65
C ALA A 100 -7.47 12.03 -1.48
N ARG A 101 -7.15 11.60 -0.25
CA ARG A 101 -7.72 12.12 1.00
C ARG A 101 -7.19 13.50 1.41
N ARG A 102 -6.36 14.15 0.58
CA ARG A 102 -5.70 15.45 0.86
C ARG A 102 -4.79 15.43 2.09
N MET A 103 -4.17 14.28 2.39
CA MET A 103 -3.25 14.07 3.51
C MET A 103 -1.79 14.09 3.04
N GLU A 104 -1.35 15.19 2.42
CA GLU A 104 -0.02 15.30 1.78
C GLU A 104 1.16 15.01 2.73
N GLU A 105 1.11 15.49 3.97
CA GLU A 105 2.17 15.23 4.96
C GLU A 105 2.32 13.74 5.25
N ARG A 106 1.21 13.00 5.39
CA ARG A 106 1.25 11.54 5.58
C ARG A 106 1.78 10.83 4.35
N ALA A 107 1.40 11.26 3.15
CA ALA A 107 1.94 10.72 1.91
C ALA A 107 3.46 10.90 1.82
N LYS A 108 3.95 12.09 2.20
CA LYS A 108 5.38 12.40 2.23
C LYS A 108 6.14 11.58 3.27
N SER A 109 5.60 11.41 4.48
CA SER A 109 6.23 10.57 5.52
C SER A 109 6.40 9.12 5.08
N VAL A 110 5.45 8.56 4.32
CA VAL A 110 5.60 7.22 3.75
C VAL A 110 6.75 7.18 2.74
N ASP A 111 6.87 8.18 1.85
CA ASP A 111 7.98 8.26 0.90
C ASP A 111 9.33 8.40 1.61
N GLU A 112 9.41 9.26 2.64
CA GLU A 112 10.61 9.48 3.45
C GLU A 112 11.14 8.18 4.09
N VAL A 113 10.24 7.32 4.58
CA VAL A 113 10.59 6.00 5.13
C VAL A 113 11.32 5.15 4.08
N PHE A 114 10.81 5.08 2.86
CA PHE A 114 11.40 4.21 1.82
C PHE A 114 12.60 4.83 1.10
N ASP A 115 12.75 6.15 1.18
CA ASP A 115 13.85 6.90 0.57
C ASP A 115 15.01 7.18 1.54
N GLU A 116 14.89 6.75 2.80
CA GLU A 116 15.99 6.75 3.76
C GLU A 116 17.14 5.86 3.26
N LYS A 117 18.35 6.42 3.25
CA LYS A 117 19.57 5.68 2.90
C LYS A 117 19.97 4.79 4.07
N VAL A 118 20.20 3.53 3.76
CA VAL A 118 20.34 2.47 4.76
C VAL A 118 21.67 1.73 4.60
N LEU A 119 21.75 0.77 3.69
CA LEU A 119 22.94 -0.06 3.48
C LEU A 119 23.63 0.31 2.16
N ASP A 120 24.94 0.48 2.18
CA ASP A 120 25.77 0.88 1.02
C ASP A 120 25.29 2.17 0.32
N GLY A 121 24.66 3.08 1.06
CA GLY A 121 24.09 4.31 0.53
C GLY A 121 22.86 4.12 -0.37
N LYS A 122 22.32 2.89 -0.45
CA LYS A 122 21.07 2.56 -1.12
C LYS A 122 19.87 2.79 -0.22
N THR A 123 18.73 3.13 -0.81
CA THR A 123 17.46 3.29 -0.08
C THR A 123 16.71 1.96 0.04
N LEU A 124 15.77 1.88 0.99
CA LEU A 124 14.86 0.74 1.11
C LEU A 124 14.11 0.48 -0.22
N ARG A 125 13.65 1.56 -0.86
CA ARG A 125 12.98 1.51 -2.17
C ARG A 125 13.85 0.82 -3.22
N GLU A 126 15.12 1.22 -3.34
CA GLU A 126 16.05 0.65 -4.32
C GLU A 126 16.29 -0.84 -4.07
N ILE A 127 16.46 -1.23 -2.81
CA ILE A 127 16.79 -2.61 -2.42
C ILE A 127 15.61 -3.54 -2.67
N ILE A 128 14.41 -3.17 -2.21
CA ILE A 128 13.19 -3.98 -2.39
C ILE A 128 12.83 -4.08 -3.86
N LYS A 129 12.83 -2.96 -4.62
CA LYS A 129 12.52 -2.98 -6.05
C LYS A 129 13.52 -3.86 -6.81
N SER A 130 14.81 -3.73 -6.52
CA SER A 130 15.85 -4.49 -7.22
C SER A 130 15.73 -5.99 -6.98
N TRP A 131 15.47 -6.42 -5.74
CA TRP A 131 15.25 -7.84 -5.45
C TRP A 131 13.99 -8.38 -6.12
N VAL A 132 12.85 -7.74 -5.89
CA VAL A 132 11.56 -8.22 -6.41
C VAL A 132 11.55 -8.22 -7.94
N ASP A 133 12.07 -7.17 -8.58
CA ASP A 133 12.07 -7.10 -10.04
C ASP A 133 13.02 -8.12 -10.66
N LYS A 134 14.22 -8.34 -10.11
CA LYS A 134 15.27 -9.16 -10.74
C LYS A 134 15.26 -10.65 -10.38
N ARG A 135 14.60 -11.02 -9.27
CA ARG A 135 14.62 -12.39 -8.72
C ARG A 135 13.26 -13.00 -8.46
N VAL A 136 12.21 -12.18 -8.33
CA VAL A 136 10.85 -12.67 -8.06
C VAL A 136 9.97 -12.56 -9.30
N VAL A 137 9.97 -11.39 -9.94
CA VAL A 137 9.16 -11.13 -11.15
C VAL A 137 9.90 -11.59 -12.40
N HIS A 138 11.21 -11.35 -12.46
CA HIS A 138 12.10 -11.84 -13.50
C HIS A 138 13.18 -12.73 -12.90
N MET A 139 13.82 -13.53 -13.75
CA MET A 139 15.04 -14.29 -13.43
C MET A 139 16.20 -13.68 -14.21
N ASP A 140 16.61 -12.48 -13.81
CA ASP A 140 17.64 -11.74 -14.53
C ASP A 140 19.01 -12.42 -14.35
N PHE A 141 19.87 -12.38 -15.37
CA PHE A 141 21.27 -12.78 -15.19
C PHE A 141 21.97 -11.78 -14.27
N LEU A 142 22.60 -12.27 -13.18
CA LEU A 142 23.48 -11.48 -12.32
C LEU A 142 24.81 -12.21 -12.21
N TRP A 143 25.88 -11.44 -11.99
CA TRP A 143 27.15 -12.02 -11.59
C TRP A 143 27.06 -12.56 -10.16
N ASP A 144 27.81 -13.62 -9.85
CA ASP A 144 27.76 -14.31 -8.55
C ASP A 144 27.95 -13.33 -7.37
N ASP A 145 28.87 -12.36 -7.50
CA ASP A 145 29.11 -11.35 -6.47
C ASP A 145 27.90 -10.43 -6.26
N ASP A 146 27.19 -10.05 -7.33
CA ASP A 146 26.00 -9.21 -7.26
C ASP A 146 24.84 -9.94 -6.58
N GLU A 147 24.68 -11.24 -6.87
CA GLU A 147 23.64 -12.08 -6.27
C GLU A 147 23.85 -12.23 -4.76
N VAL A 148 25.08 -12.49 -4.31
CA VAL A 148 25.42 -12.55 -2.90
C VAL A 148 25.15 -11.22 -2.20
N ILE A 149 25.46 -10.09 -2.85
CA ILE A 149 25.17 -8.75 -2.31
C ILE A 149 23.66 -8.54 -2.16
N HIS A 150 22.86 -8.94 -3.15
CA HIS A 150 21.41 -8.82 -3.11
C HIS A 150 20.79 -9.62 -1.96
N ILE A 151 21.22 -10.87 -1.77
CA ILE A 151 20.78 -11.74 -0.68
C ILE A 151 21.12 -11.13 0.68
N LYS A 152 22.40 -10.76 0.89
CA LYS A 152 22.86 -10.17 2.15
C LYS A 152 22.10 -8.90 2.53
N ARG A 153 21.79 -8.05 1.54
CA ARG A 153 21.00 -6.83 1.78
C ARG A 153 19.61 -7.21 2.28
N ILE A 154 18.91 -8.09 1.58
CA ILE A 154 17.56 -8.51 1.97
C ILE A 154 17.54 -9.16 3.35
N GLU A 155 18.47 -10.08 3.62
CA GLU A 155 18.61 -10.71 4.94
C GLU A 155 18.85 -9.66 6.05
N TRP A 156 19.71 -8.67 5.78
CA TRP A 156 19.98 -7.61 6.74
C TRP A 156 18.73 -6.76 7.06
N PHE A 157 17.92 -6.40 6.05
CA PHE A 157 16.70 -5.61 6.27
C PHE A 157 15.60 -6.34 7.01
N ILE A 158 15.50 -7.65 6.75
CA ILE A 158 14.42 -8.47 7.26
C ILE A 158 14.78 -9.03 8.64
N PHE A 159 16.04 -9.38 8.87
CA PHE A 159 16.48 -10.11 10.06
C PHE A 159 17.61 -9.42 10.84
N GLY A 160 18.30 -8.43 10.26
CA GLY A 160 19.61 -7.99 10.73
C GLY A 160 19.69 -6.74 11.60
N GLY A 161 18.67 -5.86 11.72
CA GLY A 161 18.92 -4.52 12.29
C GLY A 161 17.79 -3.80 13.01
N GLY A 162 17.70 -3.93 14.34
CA GLY A 162 17.14 -2.94 15.27
C GLY A 162 15.73 -2.38 14.96
N MET A 163 15.44 -1.15 15.43
CA MET A 163 14.15 -0.45 15.25
C MET A 163 13.77 -0.16 13.79
N ASN A 164 14.68 -0.41 12.83
CA ASN A 164 14.49 -0.18 11.39
C ASN A 164 14.32 -1.49 10.59
N ASN A 165 14.01 -2.60 11.26
CA ASN A 165 13.60 -3.83 10.59
C ASN A 165 12.37 -3.54 9.71
N LEU A 166 12.43 -3.95 8.43
CA LEU A 166 11.34 -3.78 7.47
C LEU A 166 9.99 -4.25 8.03
N LEU A 167 9.95 -5.37 8.75
CA LEU A 167 8.70 -5.90 9.33
C LEU A 167 8.07 -4.92 10.33
N PHE A 168 8.89 -4.29 11.18
CA PHE A 168 8.42 -3.29 12.15
C PHE A 168 7.92 -2.03 11.45
N VAL A 169 8.67 -1.56 10.44
CA VAL A 169 8.27 -0.42 9.61
C VAL A 169 6.91 -0.68 8.95
N LEU A 170 6.72 -1.86 8.36
CA LEU A 170 5.45 -2.24 7.73
C LEU A 170 4.30 -2.29 8.75
N LEU A 171 4.52 -2.87 9.94
CA LEU A 171 3.51 -2.90 11.00
C LEU A 171 3.11 -1.49 11.45
N LYS A 172 4.07 -0.56 11.56
CA LYS A 172 3.80 0.83 11.90
C LYS A 172 2.95 1.52 10.82
N LEU A 173 3.33 1.37 9.54
CA LEU A 173 2.56 1.93 8.42
C LEU A 173 1.15 1.34 8.33
N ILE A 174 0.99 0.04 8.65
CA ILE A 174 -0.32 -0.60 8.74
C ILE A 174 -1.16 0.01 9.86
N ALA A 175 -0.60 0.16 11.05
CA ALA A 175 -1.32 0.75 12.18
C ALA A 175 -1.73 2.22 11.92
N GLU A 176 -0.87 3.01 11.28
CA GLU A 176 -1.18 4.39 10.87
C GLU A 176 -2.34 4.43 9.86
N TYR A 177 -2.41 3.47 8.94
CA TYR A 177 -3.53 3.36 7.99
C TYR A 177 -4.82 2.91 8.69
N GLU A 178 -4.75 1.93 9.61
CA GLU A 178 -5.89 1.48 10.42
C GLU A 178 -6.47 2.64 11.25
N GLU A 179 -5.64 3.53 11.81
CA GLU A 179 -6.08 4.75 12.51
C GLU A 179 -6.86 5.70 11.57
N VAL A 180 -6.35 5.89 10.35
CA VAL A 180 -7.00 6.73 9.33
C VAL A 180 -8.35 6.15 8.93
N VAL A 181 -8.44 4.83 8.75
CA VAL A 181 -9.71 4.15 8.46
C VAL A 181 -10.69 4.26 9.63
N ALA A 182 -10.24 4.05 10.87
CA ALA A 182 -11.11 4.15 12.04
C ALA A 182 -11.68 5.56 12.23
N ARG A 183 -10.89 6.60 11.95
CA ARG A 183 -11.30 8.00 12.13
C ARG A 183 -12.17 8.54 11.00
N PHE A 184 -11.93 8.09 9.77
CA PHE A 184 -12.57 8.64 8.58
C PHE A 184 -13.48 7.66 7.87
N GLY A 185 -13.70 6.45 8.43
CA GLY A 185 -14.45 5.39 7.79
C GLY A 185 -13.62 4.59 6.78
N GLU A 186 -14.11 3.40 6.45
CA GLU A 186 -13.48 2.48 5.49
C GLU A 186 -13.42 3.04 4.07
N ASN A 187 -14.25 4.04 3.79
CA ASN A 187 -14.32 4.70 2.51
C ASN A 187 -14.88 6.13 2.59
N ALA A 188 -14.75 6.88 1.49
CA ALA A 188 -15.27 8.23 1.35
C ALA A 188 -16.78 8.37 1.64
N GLN A 189 -17.59 7.32 1.42
CA GLN A 189 -19.02 7.35 1.71
C GLN A 189 -19.27 7.23 3.22
N ASP A 190 -18.55 6.36 3.92
CA ASP A 190 -18.57 6.27 5.38
C ASP A 190 -18.03 7.56 6.00
N GLN A 191 -17.01 8.18 5.38
CA GLN A 191 -16.50 9.49 5.80
C GLN A 191 -17.57 10.57 5.73
N LEU A 192 -18.31 10.61 4.62
CA LEU A 192 -19.38 11.57 4.40
C LEU A 192 -20.54 11.31 5.38
N HIS A 193 -20.84 10.04 5.67
CA HIS A 193 -21.83 9.65 6.67
C HIS A 193 -21.39 10.05 8.09
N LEU A 194 -20.13 9.82 8.47
CA LEU A 194 -19.57 10.22 9.77
C LEU A 194 -19.64 11.74 9.94
N VAL A 195 -19.16 12.51 8.96
CA VAL A 195 -19.23 13.99 8.99
C VAL A 195 -20.68 14.47 9.07
N LEU A 196 -21.58 13.92 8.27
CA LEU A 196 -23.01 14.28 8.35
C LEU A 196 -23.61 13.91 9.70
N SER A 197 -23.29 12.73 10.25
CA SER A 197 -23.79 12.31 11.56
C SER A 197 -23.30 13.24 12.67
N GLU A 198 -22.04 13.68 12.62
CA GLU A 198 -21.45 14.57 13.62
C GLU A 198 -21.99 16.01 13.49
N MET A 199 -22.20 16.49 12.25
CA MET A 199 -22.83 17.78 11.97
C MET A 199 -24.34 17.82 12.31
N THR A 200 -25.01 16.67 12.30
CA THR A 200 -26.45 16.56 12.59
C THR A 200 -26.76 16.08 14.01
N GLY A 201 -25.73 15.88 14.85
CA GLY A 201 -25.88 15.57 16.27
C GLY A 201 -26.05 14.08 16.61
N GLY A 202 -25.76 13.19 15.67
CA GLY A 202 -25.89 11.74 15.82
C GLY A 202 -27.35 11.30 15.74
N VAL A 203 -27.69 10.44 14.77
CA VAL A 203 -28.99 9.77 14.81
C VAL A 203 -28.95 8.83 16.00
N GLN A 204 -29.65 9.17 17.08
CA GLN A 204 -30.07 8.18 18.07
C GLN A 204 -30.99 7.21 17.33
N GLU A 205 -30.47 6.03 16.99
CA GLU A 205 -31.30 4.93 16.53
C GLU A 205 -32.25 4.55 17.67
N GLY A 206 -33.50 4.97 17.54
CA GLY A 206 -34.59 4.48 18.37
C GLY A 206 -34.87 3.02 18.02
N HIS A 207 -34.93 2.20 19.07
CA HIS A 207 -35.34 0.79 19.07
C HIS A 207 -36.64 0.51 18.31
#